data_AF-A0A6M1TCU6-F1
#
_entry.id   AF-A0A6M1TCU6-F1
#
_cell.length_a   1.000
_cell.length_b   1.000
_cell.length_c   1.000
_cell.angle_alpha   90.00
_cell.angle_beta   90.00
_cell.angle_gamma   90.00
#
_symmetry.space_group_name_H-M   'P 1'
#
loop_
_entity.id
_entity.type
_entity.pdbx_description
1 polymer ?
#
loop_
_entity_poly.entity_id
_entity_poly.type
_entity_poly.pdbx_seq_one_letter_code
_entity_poly.pdbx_strand_id
1 'polypeptide(L)'
;MELDFDHQSGRLSISSEYNEDKVRSGRREDCPDSYSQYSGSSNDDSYVVCSNIRYELRVPRDIALDVESISSDIKLVGLTGPIRAKSTSGYVDLSWPAKKEADISIKTVSGEAFTDLNNLRFENKRKKIPLVGYKLRGQIGGGGAEVSLESVSGNIFLRKEKT
;
A
#
# COMPACT_ATOMS: atom_id res chain seq x y z
N MET A 1 -14.76 -1.56 -13.86
CA MET A 1 -13.42 -0.96 -13.82
C MET A 1 -13.53 0.34 -14.57
N GLU A 2 -13.33 1.45 -13.87
CA GLU A 2 -13.34 2.78 -14.44
C GLU A 2 -11.99 3.43 -14.14
N LEU A 3 -11.43 4.10 -15.14
CA LEU A 3 -10.12 4.69 -15.10
C LEU A 3 -10.28 6.14 -15.56
N ASP A 4 -10.15 7.05 -14.61
CA ASP A 4 -10.31 8.48 -14.81
C ASP A 4 -8.97 9.17 -14.66
N PHE A 5 -8.57 9.93 -15.68
CA PHE A 5 -7.33 10.68 -15.67
C PHE A 5 -7.63 12.17 -15.77
N ASP A 6 -7.35 12.86 -14.67
CA ASP A 6 -7.45 14.31 -14.63
C ASP A 6 -6.14 14.92 -15.15
N HIS A 7 -6.19 15.37 -16.40
CA HIS A 7 -5.07 16.02 -17.08
C HIS A 7 -4.62 17.35 -16.43
N GLN A 8 -5.46 18.01 -15.62
CA GLN A 8 -5.11 19.27 -14.98
C GLN A 8 -4.42 19.05 -13.63
N SER A 9 -4.84 18.05 -12.86
CA SER A 9 -4.21 17.71 -11.57
C SER A 9 -3.12 16.65 -11.66
N GLY A 10 -2.97 15.97 -12.80
CA GLY A 10 -2.04 14.84 -12.96
C GLY A 10 -2.45 13.60 -12.16
N ARG A 11 -3.70 13.57 -11.67
CA ARG A 11 -4.21 12.50 -10.82
C ARG A 11 -4.82 11.40 -11.68
N LEU A 12 -4.29 10.19 -11.52
CA LEU A 12 -4.90 8.97 -12.04
C LEU A 12 -5.75 8.34 -10.94
N SER A 13 -7.06 8.25 -11.16
CA SER A 13 -7.99 7.55 -10.26
C SER A 13 -8.44 6.24 -10.91
N ILE A 14 -8.26 5.14 -10.18
CA ILE A 14 -8.68 3.80 -10.62
C ILE A 14 -9.72 3.29 -9.64
N SER A 15 -10.96 3.12 -10.09
CA SER A 15 -12.03 2.54 -9.28
C SER A 15 -12.44 1.17 -9.84
N SER A 16 -12.64 0.23 -8.92
CA SER A 16 -13.21 -1.08 -9.25
C SER A 16 -14.44 -1.29 -8.39
N GLU A 17 -15.59 -1.00 -8.97
CA GLU A 17 -16.89 -1.32 -8.38
C GLU A 17 -17.35 -2.70 -8.82
N TYR A 18 -17.95 -3.44 -7.89
CA TYR A 18 -18.61 -4.71 -8.20
C TYR A 18 -20.07 -4.46 -8.58
N ASN A 19 -20.58 -5.22 -9.53
CA ASN A 19 -22.01 -5.24 -9.80
C ASN A 19 -22.71 -6.08 -8.71
N GLU A 20 -23.55 -5.44 -7.89
CA GLU A 20 -24.19 -6.08 -6.74
C GLU A 20 -25.08 -7.28 -7.12
N ASP A 21 -25.80 -7.20 -8.24
CA ASP A 21 -26.68 -8.29 -8.69
C ASP A 21 -25.88 -9.53 -9.10
N LYS A 22 -24.75 -9.33 -9.80
CA LYS A 22 -23.83 -10.42 -10.14
C LYS A 22 -23.15 -11.00 -8.91
N VAL A 23 -22.79 -10.17 -7.94
CA VAL A 23 -22.21 -10.60 -6.67
C VAL A 23 -23.14 -11.53 -5.90
N ARG A 24 -24.44 -11.23 -5.85
CA ARG A 24 -25.45 -12.07 -5.16
C ARG A 24 -25.62 -13.47 -5.76
N SER A 25 -25.26 -13.65 -7.03
CA SER A 25 -25.33 -14.96 -7.70
C SER A 25 -24.08 -15.84 -7.49
N GLY A 26 -23.04 -15.32 -6.83
CA GLY A 26 -21.75 -15.99 -6.69
C GLY A 26 -21.82 -17.23 -5.81
N ARG A 27 -21.29 -18.35 -6.30
CA ARG A 27 -21.23 -19.65 -5.63
C ARG A 27 -19.82 -19.99 -5.19
N ARG A 28 -19.72 -20.92 -4.22
CA ARG A 28 -18.42 -21.42 -3.75
C ARG A 28 -17.60 -22.07 -4.87
N GLU A 29 -18.28 -22.69 -5.84
CA GLU A 29 -17.68 -23.30 -7.04
C GLU A 29 -17.03 -22.27 -7.98
N ASP A 30 -17.48 -21.01 -7.96
CA ASP A 30 -16.92 -19.93 -8.79
C ASP A 30 -15.56 -19.43 -8.24
N CYS A 31 -15.21 -19.84 -7.02
CA CYS A 31 -14.00 -19.44 -6.31
C CYS A 31 -13.18 -20.65 -5.83
N PRO A 32 -12.79 -21.59 -6.72
CA PRO A 32 -12.15 -22.85 -6.33
C PRO A 32 -10.78 -22.63 -5.68
N ASP A 33 -10.09 -21.53 -6.05
CA ASP A 33 -8.69 -21.27 -5.69
C ASP A 33 -8.49 -19.95 -4.90
N SER A 34 -9.55 -19.27 -4.45
CA SER A 34 -9.41 -17.91 -3.89
C SER A 34 -9.10 -17.87 -2.39
N TYR A 35 -8.04 -17.13 -2.04
CA TYR A 35 -7.62 -16.81 -0.67
C TYR A 35 -8.47 -15.73 0.02
N SER A 36 -9.19 -14.92 -0.75
CA SER A 36 -10.08 -13.86 -0.27
C SER A 36 -11.51 -14.19 -0.66
N GLN A 37 -12.26 -14.79 0.28
CA GLN A 37 -13.69 -15.08 0.14
C GLN A 37 -14.45 -14.13 1.06
N TYR A 38 -15.34 -13.34 0.49
CA TYR A 38 -16.27 -12.52 1.24
C TYR A 38 -17.66 -13.14 1.14
N SER A 39 -18.24 -13.47 2.29
CA SER A 39 -19.60 -14.00 2.37
C SER A 39 -20.53 -12.95 2.93
N GLY A 40 -21.59 -12.65 2.20
CA GLY A 40 -22.72 -11.84 2.69
C GLY A 40 -23.97 -12.70 2.78
N SER A 41 -24.87 -12.35 3.69
CA SER A 41 -26.22 -12.90 3.75
C SER A 41 -27.20 -11.79 3.46
N SER A 42 -28.09 -12.00 2.49
CA SER A 42 -29.20 -11.08 2.21
C SER A 42 -30.41 -11.94 1.84
N ASN A 43 -31.46 -11.90 2.68
CA ASN A 43 -32.69 -12.69 2.52
C ASN A 43 -32.44 -14.18 2.22
N ASP A 44 -31.94 -14.92 3.22
CA ASP A 44 -31.77 -16.39 3.21
C ASP A 44 -30.77 -16.97 2.20
N ASP A 45 -30.28 -16.16 1.25
CA ASP A 45 -29.22 -16.54 0.32
C ASP A 45 -27.84 -16.09 0.81
N SER A 46 -26.90 -17.06 0.87
CA SER A 46 -25.48 -16.81 1.08
C SER A 46 -24.76 -16.79 -0.26
N TYR A 47 -23.99 -15.73 -0.53
CA TYR A 47 -23.19 -15.62 -1.75
C TYR A 47 -21.70 -15.56 -1.43
N VAL A 48 -20.87 -15.98 -2.38
CA VAL A 48 -19.40 -15.95 -2.30
C VAL A 48 -18.84 -15.08 -3.40
N VAL A 49 -17.96 -14.15 -3.03
CA VAL A 49 -17.19 -13.34 -3.99
C VAL A 49 -15.71 -13.56 -3.78
N CYS A 50 -15.00 -13.83 -4.87
CA CYS A 50 -13.55 -13.77 -4.96
C CYS A 50 -13.14 -12.72 -5.97
N SER A 51 -12.06 -12.02 -5.68
CA SER A 51 -11.51 -11.00 -6.57
C SER A 51 -10.00 -10.98 -6.46
N ASN A 52 -9.35 -11.02 -7.63
CA ASN A 52 -7.91 -10.83 -7.75
C ASN A 52 -7.68 -9.76 -8.79
N ILE A 53 -7.37 -8.55 -8.31
CA ILE A 53 -7.14 -7.39 -9.14
C ILE A 53 -5.69 -6.98 -8.96
N ARG A 54 -4.96 -6.89 -10.07
CA ARG A 54 -3.57 -6.45 -10.10
C ARG A 54 -3.43 -5.29 -11.06
N TYR A 55 -3.03 -4.14 -10.54
CA TYR A 55 -2.67 -2.98 -11.35
C TYR A 55 -1.14 -2.88 -11.43
N GLU A 56 -0.62 -2.73 -12.65
CA GLU A 56 0.80 -2.40 -12.90
C GLU A 56 0.85 -1.03 -13.58
N LEU A 57 1.48 -0.07 -12.91
CA LEU A 57 1.66 1.29 -13.42
C LEU A 57 3.15 1.54 -13.61
N ARG A 58 3.53 2.13 -14.75
CA ARG A 58 4.89 2.57 -15.04
C ARG A 58 4.91 4.08 -15.13
N VAL A 59 5.75 4.70 -14.32
CA VAL A 59 5.87 6.14 -14.18
C VAL A 59 7.34 6.55 -14.26
N PRO A 60 7.65 7.83 -14.54
CA PRO A 60 9.01 8.35 -14.43
C PRO A 60 9.59 8.12 -13.03
N ARG A 61 10.90 7.86 -12.96
CA ARG A 61 11.59 7.46 -11.74
C ARG A 61 11.57 8.52 -10.63
N ASP A 62 11.61 9.78 -11.00
CA ASP A 62 11.69 10.96 -10.13
C ASP A 62 10.35 11.66 -9.90
N ILE A 63 9.24 11.06 -10.36
CA ILE A 63 7.90 11.62 -10.18
C ILE A 63 7.54 11.75 -8.69
N ALA A 64 6.80 12.80 -8.34
CA ALA A 64 6.08 12.86 -7.07
C ALA A 64 4.85 11.93 -7.15
N LEU A 65 4.81 10.90 -6.32
CA LEU A 65 3.79 9.86 -6.37
C LEU A 65 2.91 9.91 -5.12
N ASP A 66 1.59 9.96 -5.29
CA ASP A 66 0.61 9.77 -4.22
C ASP A 66 -0.32 8.61 -4.58
N VAL A 67 -0.30 7.54 -3.78
CA VAL A 67 -1.09 6.32 -3.99
C VAL A 67 -1.83 5.98 -2.70
N GLU A 68 -3.15 5.88 -2.79
CA GLU A 68 -4.00 5.45 -1.70
C GLU A 68 -4.85 4.24 -2.12
N SER A 69 -5.03 3.29 -1.21
CA SER A 69 -5.92 2.14 -1.42
C SER A 69 -6.69 1.78 -0.16
N ILE A 70 -7.87 1.18 -0.33
CA ILE A 70 -8.69 0.70 0.78
C ILE A 70 -8.39 -0.76 1.08
N SER A 71 -8.39 -1.62 0.06
CA SER A 71 -8.22 -3.07 0.22
C SER A 71 -7.26 -3.62 -0.82
N SER A 72 -6.01 -3.15 -0.77
CA SER A 72 -4.96 -3.59 -1.68
C SER A 72 -3.58 -3.46 -1.05
N ASP A 73 -2.70 -4.35 -1.49
CA ASP A 73 -1.27 -4.23 -1.22
C ASP A 73 -0.66 -3.24 -2.21
N ILE A 74 0.22 -2.38 -1.71
CA ILE A 74 0.94 -1.39 -2.51
C ILE A 74 2.40 -1.83 -2.59
N LYS A 75 2.90 -2.06 -3.80
CA LYS A 75 4.32 -2.36 -4.05
C LYS A 75 4.95 -1.32 -4.97
N LEU A 76 6.02 -0.69 -4.50
CA LEU A 76 6.73 0.38 -5.19
C LEU A 76 8.20 0.00 -5.37
N VAL A 77 8.70 0.12 -6.60
CA VAL A 77 10.08 -0.22 -6.99
C VAL A 77 10.60 0.78 -8.02
N GLY A 78 11.92 1.00 -8.06
CA GLY A 78 12.53 1.84 -9.10
C GLY A 78 12.28 3.34 -8.96
N LEU A 79 11.70 3.81 -7.85
CA LEU A 79 11.37 5.22 -7.63
C LEU A 79 12.43 5.94 -6.79
N THR A 80 12.59 7.24 -7.04
CA THR A 80 13.51 8.12 -6.30
C THR A 80 12.94 9.50 -5.98
N GLY A 81 11.73 9.81 -6.46
CA GLY A 81 11.03 11.05 -6.16
C GLY A 81 10.29 11.01 -4.81
N PRO A 82 9.57 12.08 -4.45
CA PRO A 82 8.68 12.09 -3.28
C PRO A 82 7.58 11.04 -3.40
N ILE A 83 7.27 10.34 -2.30
CA ILE A 83 6.29 9.26 -2.28
C ILE A 83 5.36 9.44 -1.08
N ARG A 84 4.06 9.39 -1.33
CA ARG A 84 3.04 9.11 -0.33
C ARG A 84 2.32 7.82 -0.72
N ALA A 85 2.38 6.82 0.14
CA ALA A 85 1.74 5.53 -0.08
C ALA A 85 0.91 5.15 1.15
N LYS A 86 -0.39 4.92 0.96
CA LYS A 86 -1.32 4.62 2.05
C LYS A 86 -2.22 3.43 1.71
N SER A 87 -2.26 2.43 2.58
CA SER A 87 -3.27 1.36 2.52
C SER A 87 -4.10 1.32 3.79
N THR A 88 -5.42 1.14 3.67
CA THR A 88 -6.28 0.90 4.83
C THR A 88 -6.24 -0.57 5.25
N SER A 89 -6.27 -1.48 4.29
CA SER A 89 -6.21 -2.93 4.52
C SER A 89 -5.33 -3.57 3.46
N GLY A 90 -4.08 -3.81 3.85
CA GLY A 90 -3.01 -4.24 2.95
C GLY A 90 -1.64 -3.74 3.42
N TYR A 91 -0.58 -4.37 2.92
CA TYR A 91 0.77 -3.93 3.22
C TYR A 91 1.24 -2.84 2.24
N VAL A 92 2.25 -2.09 2.67
CA VAL A 92 2.99 -1.17 1.81
C VAL A 92 4.43 -1.66 1.74
N ASP A 93 4.95 -1.95 0.54
CA ASP A 93 6.30 -2.45 0.29
C ASP A 93 7.02 -1.52 -0.68
N LEU A 94 7.94 -0.70 -0.16
CA LEU A 94 8.78 0.22 -0.93
C LEU A 94 10.22 -0.32 -0.97
N SER A 95 10.75 -0.52 -2.17
CA SER A 95 12.18 -0.71 -2.39
C SER A 95 12.84 0.64 -2.70
N TRP A 96 13.76 1.08 -1.85
CA TRP A 96 14.47 2.35 -1.98
C TRP A 96 15.96 2.15 -2.27
N PRO A 97 16.55 2.86 -3.25
CA PRO A 97 17.98 2.78 -3.52
C PRO A 97 18.80 3.33 -2.35
N ALA A 98 19.66 2.50 -1.75
CA ALA A 98 20.45 2.86 -0.57
C ALA A 98 21.39 4.07 -0.75
N LYS A 99 21.73 4.43 -2.00
CA LYS A 99 22.55 5.60 -2.34
C LYS A 99 21.74 6.91 -2.43
N LYS A 100 20.41 6.84 -2.38
CA LYS A 100 19.52 8.01 -2.46
C LYS A 100 19.10 8.45 -1.08
N GLU A 101 19.24 9.74 -0.84
CA GLU A 101 18.85 10.38 0.41
C GLU A 101 17.34 10.62 0.44
N ALA A 102 16.74 10.49 1.61
CA ALA A 102 15.30 10.65 1.81
C ALA A 102 14.96 10.96 3.26
N ASP A 103 13.89 11.72 3.45
CA ASP A 103 13.21 11.88 4.73
C ASP A 103 12.07 10.87 4.81
N ILE A 104 12.14 9.98 5.79
CA ILE A 104 11.26 8.82 5.94
C ILE A 104 10.25 9.07 7.06
N SER A 105 8.97 8.91 6.75
CA SER A 105 7.86 8.86 7.70
C SER A 105 7.11 7.54 7.52
N ILE A 106 7.09 6.70 8.56
CA ILE A 106 6.35 5.44 8.55
C ILE A 106 5.29 5.48 9.64
N LYS A 107 4.04 5.16 9.30
CA LYS A 107 2.93 5.12 10.25
C LYS A 107 2.15 3.83 10.09
N THR A 108 1.93 3.11 11.19
CA THR A 108 1.03 1.95 11.19
C THR A 108 0.12 1.98 12.41
N VAL A 109 -1.08 1.40 12.31
CA VAL A 109 -2.01 1.25 13.44
C VAL A 109 -1.98 -0.18 13.98
N SER A 110 -2.23 -1.16 13.12
CA SER A 110 -2.18 -2.60 13.39
C SER A 110 -1.24 -3.26 12.39
N GLY A 111 0.04 -3.23 12.71
CA GLY A 111 1.09 -3.78 11.86
C GLY A 111 2.49 -3.41 12.35
N GLU A 112 3.48 -3.97 11.67
CA GLU A 112 4.89 -3.75 11.95
C GLU A 112 5.63 -3.13 10.76
N ALA A 113 6.69 -2.37 11.07
CA ALA A 113 7.55 -1.74 10.09
C ALA A 113 8.90 -2.48 10.04
N PHE A 114 9.28 -2.95 8.86
CA PHE A 114 10.51 -3.70 8.62
C PHE A 114 11.41 -2.96 7.64
N THR A 115 12.72 -3.01 7.90
CA THR A 115 13.71 -2.43 6.99
C THR A 115 15.06 -3.13 7.10
N ASP A 116 15.73 -3.26 5.96
CA ASP A 116 17.12 -3.69 5.79
C ASP A 116 18.02 -2.54 5.28
N LEU A 117 17.54 -1.29 5.34
CA LEU A 117 18.34 -0.09 5.07
C LEU A 117 19.19 0.30 6.28
N ASN A 118 20.43 -0.15 6.28
CA ASN A 118 21.37 0.09 7.38
C ASN A 118 21.74 1.57 7.59
N ASN A 119 21.55 2.43 6.58
CA ASN A 119 21.83 3.86 6.64
C ASN A 119 20.60 4.71 7.02
N LEU A 120 19.46 4.09 7.36
CA LEU A 120 18.29 4.77 7.90
C LEU A 120 18.46 5.06 9.39
N ARG A 121 18.57 6.35 9.73
CA ARG A 121 18.64 6.84 11.11
C ARG A 121 17.27 7.30 11.56
N PHE A 122 16.69 6.64 12.55
CA PHE A 122 15.41 7.07 13.12
C PHE A 122 15.61 8.08 14.24
N GLU A 123 14.78 9.12 14.25
CA GLU A 123 14.81 10.22 15.21
C GLU A 123 14.02 9.90 16.49
N ASN A 124 12.97 9.10 16.35
CA ASN A 124 11.98 8.88 17.41
C ASN A 124 11.77 7.39 17.74
N LYS A 125 12.82 6.57 17.58
CA LYS A 125 12.81 5.16 17.97
C LYS A 125 12.48 5.01 19.46
N ARG A 126 11.45 4.22 19.77
CA ARG A 126 11.08 3.87 21.15
C ARG A 126 11.59 2.47 21.49
N LYS A 127 11.98 2.26 22.75
CA LYS A 127 12.40 0.93 23.25
C LYS A 127 11.26 -0.09 23.29
N LYS A 128 10.02 0.37 23.40
CA LYS A 128 8.80 -0.45 23.40
C LYS A 128 7.87 0.03 22.30
N ILE A 129 7.34 -0.92 21.52
CA ILE A 129 6.30 -0.66 20.52
C ILE A 129 4.99 -0.41 21.29
N PRO A 130 4.25 0.68 21.02
CA PRO A 130 2.95 0.92 21.63
C PRO A 130 1.95 -0.20 21.31
N LEU A 131 0.98 -0.45 22.19
CA LEU A 131 -0.06 -1.45 21.94
C LEU A 131 -0.93 -1.11 20.71
N VAL A 132 -1.12 0.17 20.42
CA VAL A 132 -1.93 0.63 19.29
C VAL A 132 -1.17 1.71 18.57
N GLY A 133 -0.78 1.39 17.34
CA GLY A 133 -0.19 2.29 16.38
C GLY A 133 1.08 3.03 16.79
N TYR A 134 1.85 3.42 15.79
CA TYR A 134 3.01 4.27 16.00
C TYR A 134 3.41 4.97 14.72
N LYS A 135 4.18 6.05 14.91
CA LYS A 135 4.81 6.79 13.83
C LYS A 135 6.31 6.81 14.05
N LEU A 136 7.07 6.37 13.06
CA LEU A 136 8.52 6.51 12.98
C LEU A 136 8.88 7.62 12.01
N ARG A 137 9.88 8.41 12.37
CA ARG A 137 10.54 9.38 11.50
C ARG A 137 12.03 9.08 11.47
N GLY A 138 12.64 9.27 10.31
CA GLY A 138 14.06 9.07 10.15
C GLY A 138 14.56 9.58 8.82
N GLN A 139 15.86 9.45 8.61
CA GLN A 139 16.54 9.94 7.41
C GLN A 139 17.49 8.89 6.86
N ILE A 140 17.53 8.79 5.54
CA ILE A 140 18.55 8.07 4.79
C ILE A 140 19.57 9.11 4.31
N GLY A 141 20.85 8.94 4.66
CA GLY A 141 21.88 9.93 4.30
C GLY A 141 21.65 11.29 4.98
N GLY A 142 21.69 12.38 4.21
CA GLY A 142 21.44 13.75 4.67
C GLY A 142 19.98 14.20 4.72
N GLY A 143 19.01 13.34 4.37
CA GLY A 143 17.62 13.76 4.09
C GLY A 143 17.45 14.17 2.62
N GLY A 144 16.22 14.38 2.14
CA GLY A 144 15.99 14.62 0.72
C GLY A 144 14.53 14.48 0.29
N ALA A 145 14.26 13.56 -0.64
CA ALA A 145 12.88 13.31 -1.07
C ALA A 145 12.03 12.84 0.12
N GLU A 146 10.83 13.40 0.26
CA GLU A 146 9.90 13.00 1.31
C GLU A 146 9.23 11.67 0.95
N VAL A 147 9.35 10.69 1.84
CA VAL A 147 8.75 9.35 1.69
C VAL A 147 7.87 9.06 2.90
N SER A 148 6.56 9.06 2.68
CA SER A 148 5.54 8.77 3.68
C SER A 148 4.83 7.46 3.37
N LEU A 149 4.99 6.46 4.24
CA LEU A 149 4.36 5.15 4.14
C LEU A 149 3.37 4.96 5.28
N GLU A 150 2.12 4.64 4.95
CA GLU A 150 1.05 4.42 5.92
C GLU A 150 0.27 3.13 5.66
N SER A 151 0.02 2.35 6.71
CA SER A 151 -0.91 1.21 6.68
C SER A 151 -1.74 1.18 7.95
N VAL A 152 -3.07 1.10 7.83
CA VAL A 152 -3.93 0.94 9.02
C VAL A 152 -3.87 -0.50 9.50
N SER A 153 -4.19 -1.45 8.62
CA SER A 153 -4.17 -2.89 8.92
C SER A 153 -3.26 -3.60 7.95
N GLY A 154 -1.98 -3.69 8.31
CA GLY A 154 -0.95 -4.29 7.48
C GLY A 154 0.46 -3.82 7.83
N ASN A 155 1.43 -4.62 7.38
CA ASN A 155 2.84 -4.32 7.61
C ASN A 155 3.37 -3.30 6.60
N ILE A 156 4.45 -2.63 6.98
CA ILE A 156 5.17 -1.72 6.10
C ILE A 156 6.59 -2.27 5.92
N PHE A 157 7.01 -2.43 4.69
CA PHE A 157 8.35 -2.86 4.33
C PHE A 157 9.05 -1.70 3.60
N LEU A 158 10.13 -1.21 4.18
CA LEU A 158 11.03 -0.27 3.53
C LEU A 158 12.35 -0.99 3.26
N ARG A 159 12.51 -1.50 2.06
CA ARG A 159 13.58 -2.41 1.68
C ARG A 159 14.68 -1.70 0.91
N LYS A 160 15.90 -2.23 1.00
CA LYS A 160 17.00 -1.88 0.11
C LYS A 160 16.68 -2.39 -1.29
N GLU A 161 16.69 -1.49 -2.26
CA GLU A 161 16.57 -1.87 -3.67
C GLU A 161 17.75 -2.75 -4.08
N LYS A 162 17.44 -3.90 -4.69
CA LYS A 162 18.45 -4.78 -5.28
C LYS A 162 18.91 -4.15 -6.60
N THR A 163 20.22 -3.88 -6.68
CA THR A 163 20.88 -3.40 -7.90
C THR A 163 21.30 -4.57 -8.76
#